data_AF-A0A8T5A670-F1
#
_entry.id   AF-A0A8T5A670-F1
#
_cell.length_a   1.000
_cell.length_b   1.000
_cell.length_c   1.000
_cell.angle_alpha   90.00
_cell.angle_beta   90.00
_cell.angle_gamma   90.00
#
_symmetry.space_group_name_H-M   'P 1'
#
loop_
_entity.id
_entity.type
_entity.pdbx_description
1 polymer ?
#
loop_
_entity_poly.entity_id
_entity_poly.type
_entity_poly.pdbx_seq_one_letter_code
_entity_poly.pdbx_strand_id
1 'polypeptide(L)'
;YRPPGSMVAHAAKEIEKEVKPDSLMESFLNSAKKQIENNIYYRLSKAGICKFGNDYALGLRWLRHLGFVQVSTNPVLAAAAYSDDPTLWGGYRGEDLCPDFKTVIEQDRELLERPDAYGDELAARGVEVSIWPNLAVFRPIAIASNMRHGLVSLQLNPTIADDYERSLREALKIYSDAEEFLRKYDYYLLWGYSPYIERGRPNIVFKVAGSSPAAIELTRKLESLGIGTNNTVTFTVSQEVELILAKIEGRSEAVRKGISLTTVYETNMGGRLDDHIREVQAEDLVRKALERVEDKEGALKRLAEALGAWDAARNEESLDDKIRVICSRHFLNPLSKGAFVDFLAECGVPSTSKEEVTKYLSRLEEDIGYCGILVTKRVYEIFFSSENRLKWLKYIRSKYGLTLEQAEHVLLGIDILPASKRRPKETLLTLSSLNMTHTEFPNHQMNVLLESLGESFRIKDYQESVLADVDPDIARRLMDGSKVAAKEFIKAYELTSEQVNVLREVGIANPEKYGFRGIKPSEWGLFGATVKTMEEFMRSYEMFKRACIEYASRFAGK
;
A
#
# COMPACT_ATOMS: atom_id res chain seq x y z
N TYR A 1 -8.74 16.93 2.56
CA TYR A 1 -8.61 15.46 2.52
C TYR A 1 -9.99 14.81 2.44
N ARG A 2 -10.11 13.59 1.88
CA ARG A 2 -11.40 12.86 1.78
C ARG A 2 -12.05 12.69 3.17
N PRO A 3 -13.39 12.67 3.29
CA PRO A 3 -14.07 12.37 4.56
C PRO A 3 -13.56 11.06 5.22
N PRO A 4 -13.47 10.99 6.56
CA PRO A 4 -13.81 12.03 7.54
C PRO A 4 -12.74 13.13 7.74
N GLY A 5 -11.64 13.09 6.99
CA GLY A 5 -10.50 14.01 7.13
C GLY A 5 -9.28 13.34 7.75
N SER A 6 -8.23 14.11 8.04
CA SER A 6 -6.98 13.60 8.60
C SER A 6 -7.04 13.50 10.14
N MET A 7 -6.53 12.39 10.69
CA MET A 7 -6.35 12.22 12.14
C MET A 7 -5.51 13.36 12.76
N VAL A 8 -4.46 13.81 12.07
CA VAL A 8 -3.59 14.90 12.55
C VAL A 8 -4.36 16.22 12.62
N ALA A 9 -5.19 16.51 11.62
CA ALA A 9 -6.03 17.70 11.61
C ALA A 9 -7.11 17.65 12.69
N HIS A 10 -7.67 16.46 12.97
CA HIS A 10 -8.59 16.28 14.08
C HIS A 10 -7.91 16.55 15.43
N ALA A 11 -6.73 15.97 15.67
CA ALA A 11 -5.97 16.21 16.90
C ALA A 11 -5.65 17.70 17.09
N ALA A 12 -5.25 18.41 16.04
CA ALA A 12 -4.99 19.85 16.09
C ALA A 12 -6.24 20.65 16.51
N LYS A 13 -7.42 20.31 15.95
CA LYS A 13 -8.70 20.95 16.33
C LYS A 13 -9.08 20.68 17.79
N GLU A 14 -8.83 19.47 18.29
CA GLU A 14 -9.09 19.17 19.71
C GLU A 14 -8.13 19.91 20.64
N ILE A 15 -6.87 20.09 20.23
CA ILE A 15 -5.90 20.90 20.99
C ILE A 15 -6.35 22.36 21.04
N GLU A 16 -6.70 22.94 19.89
CA GLU A 16 -7.14 24.33 19.78
C GLU A 16 -8.31 24.66 20.71
N LYS A 17 -9.26 23.73 20.89
CA LYS A 17 -10.40 23.89 21.83
C LYS A 17 -9.99 23.93 23.30
N GLU A 18 -8.90 23.28 23.67
CA GLU A 18 -8.42 23.18 25.06
C GLU A 18 -7.41 24.27 25.43
N VAL A 19 -6.84 24.97 24.43
CA VAL A 19 -5.88 26.06 24.65
C VAL A 19 -6.55 27.27 25.29
N LYS A 20 -6.00 27.74 26.41
CA LYS A 20 -6.52 28.88 27.16
C LYS A 20 -5.61 30.10 27.01
N PRO A 21 -6.15 31.30 26.71
CA PRO A 21 -5.35 32.52 26.55
C PRO A 21 -4.51 32.91 27.77
N ASP A 22 -4.99 32.60 28.98
CA ASP A 22 -4.34 32.90 30.26
C ASP A 22 -3.26 31.89 30.66
N SER A 23 -3.18 30.73 30.00
CA SER A 23 -2.13 29.73 30.21
C SER A 23 -1.81 28.96 28.92
N LEU A 24 -1.38 29.70 27.89
CA LEU A 24 -1.20 29.16 26.53
C LEU A 24 -0.27 27.94 26.49
N MET A 25 0.93 28.05 27.05
CA MET A 25 1.94 26.98 26.97
C MET A 25 1.49 25.73 27.74
N GLU A 26 1.03 25.88 28.98
CA GLU A 26 0.63 24.76 29.82
C GLU A 26 -0.61 24.05 29.26
N SER A 27 -1.64 24.81 28.86
CA SER A 27 -2.86 24.24 28.27
C SER A 27 -2.57 23.51 26.95
N PHE A 28 -1.72 24.09 26.09
CA PHE A 28 -1.26 23.44 24.86
C PHE A 28 -0.51 22.14 25.15
N LEU A 29 0.49 22.15 26.03
CA LEU A 29 1.29 20.96 26.33
C LEU A 29 0.45 19.84 26.95
N ASN A 30 -0.45 20.19 27.87
CA ASN A 30 -1.36 19.22 28.49
C ASN A 30 -2.30 18.60 27.46
N SER A 31 -2.89 19.42 26.57
CA SER A 31 -3.76 18.91 25.53
C SER A 31 -3.01 18.09 24.48
N ALA A 32 -1.82 18.53 24.04
CA ALA A 32 -0.99 17.78 23.10
C ALA A 32 -0.59 16.40 23.68
N LYS A 33 -0.17 16.36 24.96
CA LYS A 33 0.11 15.12 25.67
C LYS A 33 -1.13 14.21 25.70
N LYS A 34 -2.29 14.75 26.06
CA LYS A 34 -3.56 14.02 26.08
C LYS A 34 -3.91 13.44 24.70
N GLN A 35 -3.76 14.21 23.64
CA GLN A 35 -4.04 13.76 22.27
C GLN A 35 -3.07 12.69 21.79
N ILE A 36 -1.79 12.75 22.18
CA ILE A 36 -0.81 11.71 21.85
C ILE A 36 -1.06 10.44 22.66
N GLU A 37 -1.15 10.54 23.98
CA GLU A 37 -1.20 9.37 24.88
C GLU A 37 -2.52 8.58 24.76
N ASN A 38 -3.62 9.25 24.44
CA ASN A 38 -4.92 8.61 24.24
C ASN A 38 -5.11 8.08 22.81
N ASN A 39 -4.24 8.44 21.87
CA ASN A 39 -4.34 8.00 20.50
C ASN A 39 -4.11 6.48 20.40
N ILE A 40 -4.95 5.79 19.61
CA ILE A 40 -4.87 4.34 19.43
C ILE A 40 -3.52 3.89 18.88
N TYR A 41 -2.94 4.61 17.91
CA TYR A 41 -1.65 4.23 17.32
C TYR A 41 -0.52 4.34 18.34
N TYR A 42 -0.49 5.42 19.13
CA TYR A 42 0.47 5.55 20.22
C TYR A 42 0.34 4.39 21.21
N ARG A 43 -0.89 4.02 21.60
CA ARG A 43 -1.14 2.93 22.53
C ARG A 43 -0.72 1.57 21.97
N LEU A 44 -1.02 1.29 20.70
CA LEU A 44 -0.63 0.03 20.02
C LEU A 44 0.90 -0.05 19.87
N SER A 45 1.55 1.01 19.40
CA SER A 45 3.01 1.08 19.25
C SER A 45 3.72 0.97 20.60
N LYS A 46 3.27 1.69 21.63
CA LYS A 46 3.84 1.63 22.98
C LYS A 46 3.69 0.25 23.62
N ALA A 47 2.59 -0.45 23.33
CA ALA A 47 2.36 -1.81 23.79
C ALA A 47 3.12 -2.87 22.95
N GLY A 48 3.81 -2.48 21.88
CA GLY A 48 4.50 -3.40 20.98
C GLY A 48 3.57 -4.30 20.18
N ILE A 49 2.30 -3.91 19.99
CA ILE A 49 1.28 -4.75 19.34
C ILE A 49 1.45 -4.77 17.81
N CYS A 50 1.86 -3.66 17.20
CA CYS A 50 2.09 -3.57 15.76
C CYS A 50 2.91 -2.33 15.40
N LYS A 51 3.53 -2.36 14.22
CA LYS A 51 4.19 -1.21 13.60
C LYS A 51 3.24 -0.52 12.62
N PHE A 52 3.43 0.78 12.43
CA PHE A 52 2.60 1.59 11.54
C PHE A 52 3.43 2.51 10.65
N GLY A 53 2.86 2.82 9.50
CA GLY A 53 3.39 3.71 8.49
C GLY A 53 2.30 4.52 7.82
N ASN A 54 2.72 5.61 7.19
CA ASN A 54 1.83 6.60 6.59
C ASN A 54 1.82 6.48 5.07
N ASP A 55 0.65 6.40 4.44
CA ASP A 55 0.53 6.38 2.97
C ASP A 55 0.27 7.80 2.43
N TYR A 56 1.11 8.74 2.84
CA TYR A 56 1.06 10.15 2.47
C TYR A 56 2.38 10.86 2.86
N ALA A 57 2.84 11.82 2.08
CA ALA A 57 4.17 12.44 2.29
C ALA A 57 4.20 13.49 3.42
N LEU A 58 3.06 14.02 3.85
CA LEU A 58 3.02 15.14 4.81
C LEU A 58 2.57 14.73 6.21
N GLY A 59 2.85 15.57 7.21
CA GLY A 59 2.47 15.37 8.61
C GLY A 59 3.35 14.38 9.40
N LEU A 60 4.44 13.91 8.78
CA LEU A 60 5.27 12.81 9.29
C LEU A 60 5.91 13.08 10.65
N ARG A 61 6.30 14.34 10.94
CA ARG A 61 6.88 14.70 12.25
C ARG A 61 5.92 14.39 13.39
N TRP A 62 4.62 14.66 13.21
CA TRP A 62 3.60 14.35 14.22
C TRP A 62 3.34 12.84 14.32
N LEU A 63 3.17 12.16 13.18
CA LEU A 63 2.92 10.72 13.16
C LEU A 63 4.07 9.93 13.79
N ARG A 64 5.32 10.39 13.63
CA ARG A 64 6.49 9.83 14.31
C ARG A 64 6.34 9.83 15.84
N HIS A 65 5.73 10.87 16.42
CA HIS A 65 5.45 10.92 17.87
C HIS A 65 4.34 9.95 18.30
N LEU A 66 3.47 9.52 17.38
CA LEU A 66 2.50 8.46 17.61
C LEU A 66 3.10 7.04 17.43
N GLY A 67 4.38 6.94 17.10
CA GLY A 67 5.07 5.66 16.91
C GLY A 67 5.01 5.11 15.48
N PHE A 68 4.74 5.95 14.48
CA PHE A 68 4.91 5.55 13.08
C PHE A 68 6.39 5.42 12.76
N VAL A 69 6.74 4.38 12.00
CA VAL A 69 8.12 3.99 11.67
C VAL A 69 8.34 3.78 10.17
N GLN A 70 7.33 4.02 9.34
CA GLN A 70 7.40 3.85 7.89
C GLN A 70 6.57 4.94 7.20
N VAL A 71 6.93 5.27 5.96
CA VAL A 71 6.10 6.09 5.08
C VAL A 71 6.17 5.56 3.66
N SER A 72 5.04 5.57 2.95
CA SER A 72 4.91 5.15 1.57
C SER A 72 4.51 6.33 0.70
N THR A 73 5.17 6.45 -0.46
CA THR A 73 4.83 7.40 -1.52
C THR A 73 4.63 6.64 -2.84
N ASN A 74 3.94 7.29 -3.78
CA ASN A 74 3.78 6.87 -5.16
C ASN A 74 3.63 8.14 -6.03
N PRO A 75 3.61 8.07 -7.37
CA PRO A 75 3.51 9.26 -8.22
C PRO A 75 2.28 10.13 -7.92
N VAL A 76 1.12 9.54 -7.58
CA VAL A 76 -0.08 10.28 -7.16
C VAL A 76 0.21 11.09 -5.91
N LEU A 77 0.86 10.47 -4.92
CA LEU A 77 1.17 11.09 -3.64
C LEU A 77 2.30 12.11 -3.75
N ALA A 78 3.26 11.90 -4.64
CA ALA A 78 4.29 12.89 -4.98
C ALA A 78 3.62 14.13 -5.60
N ALA A 79 2.75 13.96 -6.60
CA ALA A 79 2.00 15.07 -7.20
C ALA A 79 1.11 15.81 -6.19
N ALA A 80 0.45 15.06 -5.29
CA ALA A 80 -0.32 15.65 -4.20
C ALA A 80 0.58 16.45 -3.25
N ALA A 81 1.77 15.97 -2.93
CA ALA A 81 2.73 16.68 -2.08
C ALA A 81 3.09 18.06 -2.66
N TYR A 82 3.33 18.16 -3.97
CA TYR A 82 3.58 19.45 -4.64
C TYR A 82 2.39 20.41 -4.64
N SER A 83 1.17 19.86 -4.62
CA SER A 83 -0.06 20.65 -4.55
C SER A 83 -0.32 21.16 -3.13
N ASP A 84 -0.05 20.31 -2.15
CA ASP A 84 -0.28 20.59 -0.73
C ASP A 84 0.86 21.39 -0.09
N ASP A 85 2.09 21.26 -0.61
CA ASP A 85 3.27 22.04 -0.26
C ASP A 85 3.95 22.64 -1.51
N PRO A 86 3.52 23.84 -1.94
CA PRO A 86 4.10 24.52 -3.08
C PRO A 86 5.58 24.90 -2.92
N THR A 87 6.16 24.82 -1.71
CA THR A 87 7.58 25.12 -1.49
C THR A 87 8.49 24.08 -2.15
N LEU A 88 7.98 22.88 -2.44
CA LEU A 88 8.71 21.86 -3.20
C LEU A 88 9.07 22.33 -4.62
N TRP A 89 8.34 23.29 -5.19
CA TRP A 89 8.64 23.84 -6.52
C TRP A 89 9.80 24.83 -6.52
N GLY A 90 9.92 25.68 -5.50
CA GLY A 90 10.78 26.87 -5.54
C GLY A 90 11.40 27.28 -4.22
N GLY A 91 11.39 26.38 -3.24
CA GLY A 91 12.08 26.49 -1.97
C GLY A 91 11.33 27.26 -0.88
N TYR A 92 11.73 27.00 0.36
CA TYR A 92 11.44 27.83 1.51
C TYR A 92 12.53 28.92 1.63
N ARG A 93 12.19 30.15 2.06
CA ARG A 93 13.15 31.28 2.16
C ARG A 93 14.13 31.18 3.35
N GLY A 94 14.52 29.98 3.78
CA GLY A 94 15.41 29.73 4.91
C GLY A 94 16.47 28.67 4.62
N GLU A 95 17.31 28.34 5.61
CA GLU A 95 18.24 27.21 5.51
C GLU A 95 17.47 25.89 5.53
N ASP A 96 17.30 25.28 4.35
CA ASP A 96 16.81 23.90 4.24
C ASP A 96 17.90 23.02 3.63
N LEU A 97 18.13 21.86 4.24
CA LEU A 97 19.04 20.85 3.69
C LEU A 97 18.39 20.10 2.52
N CYS A 98 17.06 20.15 2.39
CA CYS A 98 16.31 19.53 1.31
C CYS A 98 16.25 20.47 0.10
N PRO A 99 16.80 20.10 -1.06
CA PRO A 99 16.72 20.94 -2.24
C PRO A 99 15.29 20.92 -2.82
N ASP A 100 14.84 22.07 -3.33
CA ASP A 100 13.60 22.19 -4.09
C ASP A 100 13.79 21.82 -5.57
N PHE A 101 12.68 21.64 -6.29
CA PHE A 101 12.69 21.20 -7.67
C PHE A 101 13.43 22.15 -8.61
N LYS A 102 13.24 23.46 -8.44
CA LYS A 102 13.95 24.47 -9.24
C LYS A 102 15.46 24.34 -9.04
N THR A 103 15.91 24.26 -7.80
CA THR A 103 17.34 24.13 -7.46
C THR A 103 17.96 22.86 -8.04
N VAL A 104 17.22 21.74 -8.05
CA VAL A 104 17.70 20.46 -8.63
C VAL A 104 17.85 20.54 -10.16
N ILE A 105 16.88 21.14 -10.86
CA ILE A 105 16.91 21.18 -12.33
C ILE A 105 17.77 22.33 -12.88
N GLU A 106 18.04 23.38 -12.10
CA GLU A 106 18.87 24.52 -12.51
C GLU A 106 20.31 24.10 -12.87
N GLN A 107 20.79 23.00 -12.29
CA GLN A 107 22.14 22.48 -12.54
C GLN A 107 22.22 21.61 -13.82
N ASP A 108 21.09 21.26 -14.43
CA ASP A 108 21.02 20.37 -15.60
C ASP A 108 20.49 21.12 -16.83
N ARG A 109 21.44 21.62 -17.63
CA ARG A 109 21.14 22.44 -18.80
C ARG A 109 20.37 21.68 -19.88
N GLU A 110 20.59 20.37 -20.03
CA GLU A 110 19.89 19.56 -21.04
C GLU A 110 18.40 19.42 -20.72
N LEU A 111 18.07 19.23 -19.44
CA LEU A 111 16.67 19.15 -18.98
C LEU A 111 15.91 20.45 -19.24
N LEU A 112 16.58 21.61 -19.13
CA LEU A 112 15.97 22.92 -19.36
C LEU A 112 15.86 23.30 -20.83
N GLU A 113 16.82 22.89 -21.67
CA GLU A 113 16.79 23.19 -23.11
C GLU A 113 15.77 22.32 -23.85
N ARG A 114 15.52 21.08 -23.40
CA ARG A 114 14.64 20.12 -24.06
C ARG A 114 13.73 19.35 -23.08
N PRO A 115 12.91 20.03 -22.27
CA PRO A 115 12.14 19.40 -21.20
C PRO A 115 11.19 18.30 -21.70
N ASP A 116 10.60 18.44 -22.89
CA ASP A 116 9.74 17.41 -23.48
C ASP A 116 10.48 16.10 -23.81
N ALA A 117 11.78 16.19 -24.16
CA ALA A 117 12.59 15.02 -24.51
C ALA A 117 13.06 14.24 -23.28
N TYR A 118 13.09 14.88 -22.11
CA TYR A 118 13.59 14.33 -20.85
C TYR A 118 12.50 14.31 -19.76
N GLY A 119 11.25 14.07 -20.17
CA GLY A 119 10.12 14.10 -19.25
C GLY A 119 10.24 13.09 -18.12
N ASP A 120 10.74 11.88 -18.40
CA ASP A 120 10.91 10.84 -17.37
C ASP A 120 12.02 11.20 -16.39
N GLU A 121 13.14 11.77 -16.85
CA GLU A 121 14.18 12.28 -15.96
C GLU A 121 13.66 13.42 -15.08
N LEU A 122 12.90 14.36 -15.65
CA LEU A 122 12.27 15.46 -14.90
C LEU A 122 11.29 14.93 -13.84
N ALA A 123 10.47 13.93 -14.19
CA ALA A 123 9.56 13.29 -13.26
C ALA A 123 10.32 12.57 -12.14
N ALA A 124 11.41 11.85 -12.45
CA ALA A 124 12.25 11.21 -11.45
C ALA A 124 12.85 12.22 -10.46
N ARG A 125 13.36 13.36 -10.95
CA ARG A 125 13.83 14.48 -10.10
C ARG A 125 12.73 15.05 -9.22
N GLY A 126 11.52 15.18 -9.76
CA GLY A 126 10.36 15.62 -8.99
C GLY A 126 10.00 14.64 -7.87
N VAL A 127 10.03 13.35 -8.17
CA VAL A 127 9.79 12.30 -7.16
C VAL A 127 10.85 12.35 -6.06
N GLU A 128 12.13 12.46 -6.42
CA GLU A 128 13.25 12.61 -5.48
C GLU A 128 13.04 13.79 -4.51
N VAL A 129 12.76 14.98 -5.03
CA VAL A 129 12.50 16.18 -4.22
C VAL A 129 11.32 15.98 -3.26
N SER A 130 10.27 15.28 -3.70
CA SER A 130 9.12 14.99 -2.84
C SER A 130 9.43 14.06 -1.66
N ILE A 131 10.55 13.32 -1.69
CA ILE A 131 10.90 12.34 -0.65
C ILE A 131 12.06 12.75 0.26
N TRP A 132 12.91 13.71 -0.12
CA TRP A 132 14.02 14.16 0.73
C TRP A 132 13.59 14.59 2.15
N PRO A 133 12.48 15.36 2.31
CA PRO A 133 11.98 15.67 3.65
C PRO A 133 11.58 14.41 4.44
N ASN A 134 11.04 13.40 3.76
CA ASN A 134 10.60 12.15 4.39
C ASN A 134 11.81 11.34 4.88
N LEU A 135 12.88 11.26 4.07
CA LEU A 135 14.13 10.63 4.48
C LEU A 135 14.68 11.29 5.75
N ALA A 136 14.79 12.62 5.74
CA ALA A 136 15.30 13.39 6.87
C ALA A 136 14.46 13.21 8.15
N VAL A 137 13.12 13.24 8.04
CA VAL A 137 12.23 13.08 9.20
C VAL A 137 12.39 11.71 9.87
N PHE A 138 12.56 10.64 9.08
CA PHE A 138 12.69 9.28 9.59
C PHE A 138 14.14 8.84 9.83
N ARG A 139 15.13 9.60 9.36
CA ARG A 139 16.55 9.26 9.48
C ARG A 139 17.02 8.96 10.92
N PRO A 140 16.61 9.71 11.95
CA PRO A 140 16.99 9.38 13.33
C PRO A 140 16.52 7.98 13.76
N ILE A 141 15.31 7.57 13.34
CA ILE A 141 14.79 6.23 13.63
C ILE A 141 15.55 5.17 12.85
N ALA A 142 15.86 5.44 11.58
CA ALA A 142 16.61 4.52 10.73
C ALA A 142 18.00 4.21 11.32
N ILE A 143 18.74 5.23 11.75
CA ILE A 143 20.06 5.04 12.36
C ILE A 143 19.93 4.33 13.71
N ALA A 144 19.04 4.82 14.60
CA ALA A 144 18.89 4.25 15.94
C ALA A 144 18.43 2.78 15.94
N SER A 145 17.69 2.37 14.91
CA SER A 145 17.19 1.01 14.75
C SER A 145 18.05 0.13 13.83
N ASN A 146 19.17 0.64 13.32
CA ASN A 146 19.99 -0.04 12.31
C ASN A 146 19.16 -0.51 11.10
N MET A 147 18.43 0.41 10.48
CA MET A 147 17.59 0.19 9.28
C MET A 147 16.45 -0.81 9.48
N ARG A 148 16.06 -1.09 10.74
CA ARG A 148 14.86 -1.87 11.08
C ARG A 148 13.57 -1.06 10.96
N HIS A 149 13.68 0.24 11.17
CA HIS A 149 12.59 1.20 11.19
C HIS A 149 13.00 2.47 10.45
N GLY A 150 12.09 3.44 10.33
CA GLY A 150 12.36 4.73 9.70
C GLY A 150 12.54 4.64 8.18
N LEU A 151 11.84 3.71 7.53
CA LEU A 151 12.01 3.45 6.10
C LEU A 151 10.99 4.21 5.25
N VAL A 152 11.45 4.71 4.11
CA VAL A 152 10.66 5.46 3.14
C VAL A 152 10.49 4.62 1.87
N SER A 153 9.26 4.26 1.56
CA SER A 153 8.94 3.52 0.34
C SER A 153 8.72 4.48 -0.83
N LEU A 154 9.57 4.36 -1.86
CA LEU A 154 9.48 5.14 -3.10
C LEU A 154 9.09 4.23 -4.26
N GLN A 155 8.03 4.58 -4.99
CA GLN A 155 7.58 3.84 -6.17
C GLN A 155 8.48 4.10 -7.37
N LEU A 156 9.00 3.03 -7.98
CA LEU A 156 9.69 3.11 -9.28
C LEU A 156 8.70 3.41 -10.40
N ASN A 157 9.21 3.98 -11.50
CA ASN A 157 8.41 4.36 -12.65
C ASN A 157 7.48 3.22 -13.13
N PRO A 158 6.14 3.39 -13.04
CA PRO A 158 5.19 2.34 -13.38
C PRO A 158 5.13 2.02 -14.89
N THR A 159 5.62 2.93 -15.76
CA THR A 159 5.58 2.77 -17.22
C THR A 159 6.65 1.81 -17.75
N ILE A 160 7.63 1.43 -16.92
CA ILE A 160 8.71 0.51 -17.24
C ILE A 160 8.76 -0.69 -16.30
N ALA A 161 7.67 -0.95 -15.56
CA ALA A 161 7.61 -1.94 -14.50
C ALA A 161 7.85 -3.39 -14.96
N ASP A 162 7.72 -3.67 -16.26
CA ASP A 162 8.03 -4.94 -16.91
C ASP A 162 9.45 -5.00 -17.51
N ASP A 163 10.19 -3.89 -17.50
CA ASP A 163 11.58 -3.81 -17.92
C ASP A 163 12.52 -3.84 -16.71
N TYR A 164 13.08 -5.03 -16.45
CA TYR A 164 14.04 -5.27 -15.37
C TYR A 164 15.26 -4.35 -15.45
N GLU A 165 15.85 -4.19 -16.64
CA GLU A 165 17.11 -3.49 -16.81
C GLU A 165 16.94 -1.98 -16.63
N ARG A 166 15.88 -1.40 -17.19
CA ARG A 166 15.57 0.02 -16.98
C ARG A 166 15.20 0.30 -15.53
N SER A 167 14.36 -0.54 -14.93
CA SER A 167 13.93 -0.37 -13.53
C SER A 167 15.11 -0.48 -12.56
N LEU A 168 16.05 -1.40 -12.80
CA LEU A 168 17.25 -1.53 -11.98
C LEU A 168 18.15 -0.30 -12.09
N ARG A 169 18.37 0.22 -13.31
CA ARG A 169 19.19 1.43 -13.51
C ARG A 169 18.59 2.64 -12.80
N GLU A 170 17.28 2.82 -12.91
CA GLU A 170 16.56 3.91 -12.22
C GLU A 170 16.70 3.78 -10.69
N ALA A 171 16.45 2.58 -10.13
CA ALA A 171 16.59 2.33 -8.70
C ALA A 171 18.01 2.64 -8.19
N LEU A 172 19.05 2.21 -8.91
CA LEU A 172 20.43 2.47 -8.52
C LEU A 172 20.79 3.96 -8.61
N LYS A 173 20.25 4.69 -9.60
CA LYS A 173 20.45 6.14 -9.73
C LYS A 173 19.82 6.89 -8.55
N ILE A 174 18.56 6.62 -8.26
CA ILE A 174 17.84 7.25 -7.13
C ILE A 174 18.53 6.91 -5.80
N TYR A 175 19.00 5.66 -5.63
CA TYR A 175 19.71 5.25 -4.41
C TYR A 175 21.03 6.02 -4.23
N SER A 176 21.79 6.22 -5.31
CA SER A 176 23.02 7.02 -5.30
C SER A 176 22.75 8.47 -4.93
N ASP A 177 21.70 9.07 -5.49
CA ASP A 177 21.34 10.46 -5.22
C ASP A 177 20.89 10.65 -3.77
N ALA A 178 20.11 9.70 -3.25
CA ALA A 178 19.72 9.66 -1.85
C ALA A 178 20.92 9.49 -0.91
N GLU A 179 21.93 8.71 -1.32
CA GLU A 179 23.14 8.52 -0.54
C GLU A 179 23.92 9.83 -0.42
N GLU A 180 24.09 10.57 -1.52
CA GLU A 180 24.76 11.86 -1.51
C GLU A 180 24.04 12.86 -0.58
N PHE A 181 22.72 12.97 -0.71
CA PHE A 181 21.90 13.81 0.17
C PHE A 181 22.08 13.43 1.64
N LEU A 182 21.97 12.13 1.96
CA LEU A 182 22.06 11.65 3.34
C LEU A 182 23.47 11.73 3.92
N ARG A 183 24.54 11.64 3.12
CA ARG A 183 25.91 11.87 3.61
C ARG A 183 26.05 13.27 4.19
N LYS A 184 25.51 14.27 3.49
CA LYS A 184 25.48 15.66 3.98
C LYS A 184 24.59 15.80 5.22
N TYR A 185 23.39 15.22 5.21
CA TYR A 185 22.48 15.30 6.33
C TYR A 185 23.05 14.62 7.60
N ASP A 186 23.61 13.42 7.46
CA ASP A 186 24.20 12.65 8.56
C ASP A 186 25.42 13.33 9.17
N TYR A 187 26.13 14.16 8.42
CA TYR A 187 27.23 14.98 8.96
C TYR A 187 26.73 15.91 10.07
N TYR A 188 25.56 16.53 9.89
CA TYR A 188 24.92 17.36 10.91
C TYR A 188 24.23 16.53 11.99
N LEU A 189 23.43 15.53 11.59
CA LEU A 189 22.64 14.73 12.53
C LEU A 189 23.53 13.96 13.52
N LEU A 190 24.65 13.42 13.05
CA LEU A 190 25.57 12.60 13.83
C LEU A 190 26.82 13.37 14.26
N TRP A 191 26.75 14.70 14.30
CA TRP A 191 27.86 15.50 14.80
C TRP A 191 28.13 15.15 16.28
N GLY A 192 29.40 14.86 16.59
CA GLY A 192 29.82 14.40 17.92
C GLY A 192 29.62 12.90 18.19
N TYR A 193 28.98 12.14 17.28
CA TYR A 193 28.89 10.68 17.39
C TYR A 193 30.08 9.98 16.70
N SER A 194 30.28 8.71 17.04
CA SER A 194 31.38 7.88 16.54
C SER A 194 31.53 7.93 15.00
N PRO A 195 32.78 7.98 14.48
CA PRO A 195 33.04 7.88 13.04
C PRO A 195 32.70 6.50 12.48
N TYR A 196 32.58 5.46 13.32
CA TYR A 196 32.25 4.10 12.90
C TYR A 196 30.77 3.87 12.60
N ILE A 197 29.89 4.83 12.89
CA ILE A 197 28.48 4.77 12.47
C ILE A 197 28.41 5.00 10.96
N GLU A 198 27.74 4.09 10.27
CA GLU A 198 27.50 4.18 8.82
C GLU A 198 26.76 5.49 8.47
N ARG A 199 27.33 6.28 7.57
CA ARG A 199 26.77 7.56 7.10
C ARG A 199 26.39 7.44 5.64
N GLY A 200 25.32 8.11 5.25
CA GLY A 200 24.86 8.17 3.86
C GLY A 200 23.95 7.02 3.45
N ARG A 201 24.03 5.83 4.05
CA ARG A 201 23.21 4.68 3.62
C ARG A 201 21.72 5.04 3.55
N PRO A 202 21.08 5.00 2.37
CA PRO A 202 19.68 5.36 2.21
C PRO A 202 18.70 4.52 3.02
N ASN A 203 17.82 5.18 3.78
CA ASN A 203 16.65 4.57 4.42
C ASN A 203 15.46 4.45 3.45
N ILE A 204 15.75 4.05 2.22
CA ILE A 204 14.79 3.86 1.13
C ILE A 204 14.49 2.37 0.98
N VAL A 205 13.23 2.09 0.65
CA VAL A 205 12.83 0.82 0.03
C VAL A 205 12.12 1.09 -1.30
N PHE A 206 12.54 0.42 -2.36
CA PHE A 206 11.94 0.65 -3.68
C PHE A 206 10.64 -0.14 -3.82
N LYS A 207 9.55 0.55 -4.16
CA LYS A 207 8.30 -0.14 -4.47
C LYS A 207 8.35 -0.70 -5.87
N VAL A 208 8.42 -2.02 -5.93
CA VAL A 208 8.47 -2.80 -7.17
C VAL A 208 7.06 -3.33 -7.44
N ALA A 209 6.49 -2.98 -8.60
CA ALA A 209 5.14 -3.42 -8.96
C ALA A 209 5.13 -4.91 -9.33
N GLY A 210 4.36 -5.72 -8.60
CA GLY A 210 4.14 -7.16 -8.83
C GLY A 210 3.23 -7.47 -10.02
N SER A 211 3.38 -6.73 -11.12
CA SER A 211 2.56 -6.86 -12.33
C SER A 211 3.17 -7.75 -13.41
N SER A 212 4.43 -8.18 -13.26
CA SER A 212 5.12 -9.00 -14.24
C SER A 212 6.20 -9.88 -13.59
N PRO A 213 6.73 -10.90 -14.28
CA PRO A 213 7.88 -11.67 -13.80
C PRO A 213 9.14 -10.83 -13.55
N ALA A 214 9.29 -9.68 -14.21
CA ALA A 214 10.44 -8.78 -14.00
C ALA A 214 10.53 -8.30 -12.54
N ALA A 215 9.39 -8.21 -11.85
CA ALA A 215 9.33 -7.87 -10.43
C ALA A 215 10.12 -8.84 -9.55
N ILE A 216 10.11 -10.14 -9.87
CA ILE A 216 10.81 -11.20 -9.12
C ILE A 216 12.32 -10.97 -9.24
N GLU A 217 12.81 -10.81 -10.47
CA GLU A 217 14.24 -10.59 -10.77
C GLU A 217 14.74 -9.28 -10.15
N LEU A 218 13.98 -8.19 -10.30
CA LEU A 218 14.32 -6.90 -9.72
C LEU A 218 14.37 -6.96 -8.19
N THR A 219 13.40 -7.64 -7.58
CA THR A 219 13.35 -7.83 -6.13
C THR A 219 14.58 -8.60 -5.64
N ARG A 220 14.85 -9.76 -6.23
CA ARG A 220 16.02 -10.58 -5.88
C ARG A 220 17.32 -9.78 -6.02
N LYS A 221 17.46 -9.02 -7.10
CA LYS A 221 18.67 -8.24 -7.38
C LYS A 221 18.90 -7.10 -6.39
N LEU A 222 17.88 -6.29 -6.10
CA LEU A 222 18.02 -5.18 -5.16
C LEU A 222 18.33 -5.70 -3.75
N GLU A 223 17.62 -6.75 -3.32
CA GLU A 223 17.82 -7.37 -2.01
C GLU A 223 19.23 -7.96 -1.87
N SER A 224 19.82 -8.52 -2.94
CA SER A 224 21.19 -9.03 -2.92
C SER A 224 22.28 -7.96 -2.83
N LEU A 225 21.91 -6.70 -3.07
CA LEU A 225 22.74 -5.52 -2.86
C LEU A 225 22.49 -4.88 -1.47
N GLY A 226 21.61 -5.44 -0.64
CA GLY A 226 21.20 -4.84 0.64
C GLY A 226 20.25 -3.64 0.49
N ILE A 227 19.78 -3.38 -0.74
CA ILE A 227 18.81 -2.33 -1.06
C ILE A 227 17.42 -2.91 -0.85
N GLY A 228 16.64 -2.29 0.03
CA GLY A 228 15.35 -2.83 0.41
C GLY A 228 14.28 -2.64 -0.66
N THR A 229 13.33 -3.56 -0.72
CA THR A 229 12.18 -3.51 -1.63
C THR A 229 10.87 -3.49 -0.86
N ASN A 230 9.87 -2.83 -1.42
CA ASN A 230 8.49 -2.89 -0.98
C ASN A 230 7.63 -3.36 -2.15
N ASN A 231 7.46 -4.66 -2.31
CA ASN A 231 6.64 -5.15 -3.42
C ASN A 231 5.20 -4.69 -3.24
N THR A 232 4.62 -4.15 -4.30
CA THR A 232 3.29 -3.51 -4.29
C THR A 232 2.55 -3.88 -5.57
N VAL A 233 1.28 -3.48 -5.72
CA VAL A 233 0.43 -4.01 -6.81
C VAL A 233 0.35 -5.54 -6.68
N THR A 234 0.33 -6.01 -5.43
CA THR A 234 0.13 -7.40 -5.08
C THR A 234 -1.20 -7.51 -4.34
N PHE A 235 -1.98 -8.51 -4.75
CA PHE A 235 -3.36 -8.71 -4.30
C PHE A 235 -3.63 -10.16 -3.92
N THR A 236 -2.74 -11.06 -4.32
CA THR A 236 -2.97 -12.50 -4.28
C THR A 236 -1.91 -13.17 -3.41
N VAL A 237 -2.29 -14.26 -2.76
CA VAL A 237 -1.38 -15.09 -1.96
C VAL A 237 -0.24 -15.60 -2.82
N SER A 238 -0.50 -16.02 -4.07
CA SER A 238 0.54 -16.52 -4.96
C SER A 238 1.52 -15.43 -5.40
N GLN A 239 1.08 -14.18 -5.64
CA GLN A 239 2.00 -13.06 -5.91
C GLN A 239 2.92 -12.81 -4.71
N GLU A 240 2.34 -12.63 -3.53
CA GLU A 240 3.09 -12.27 -2.32
C GLU A 240 4.06 -13.36 -1.89
N VAL A 241 3.67 -14.63 -1.99
CA VAL A 241 4.54 -15.77 -1.67
C VAL A 241 5.75 -15.82 -2.59
N GLU A 242 5.56 -15.61 -3.89
CA GLU A 242 6.66 -15.60 -4.86
C GLU A 242 7.66 -14.47 -4.59
N LEU A 243 7.15 -13.29 -4.25
CA LEU A 243 7.98 -12.12 -4.01
C LEU A 243 8.69 -12.19 -2.65
N ILE A 244 8.07 -12.76 -1.62
CA ILE A 244 8.75 -13.09 -0.36
C ILE A 244 9.85 -14.13 -0.58
N LEU A 245 9.64 -15.13 -1.42
CA LEU A 245 10.68 -16.09 -1.80
C LEU A 245 11.86 -15.40 -2.49
N ALA A 246 11.59 -14.48 -3.41
CA ALA A 246 12.63 -13.66 -4.07
C ALA A 246 13.40 -12.79 -3.06
N LYS A 247 12.72 -12.20 -2.07
CA LYS A 247 13.35 -11.47 -0.96
C LYS A 247 14.26 -12.38 -0.15
N ILE A 248 13.77 -13.55 0.27
CA ILE A 248 14.56 -14.51 1.05
C ILE A 248 15.84 -14.88 0.29
N GLU A 249 15.74 -15.14 -1.00
CA GLU A 249 16.89 -15.48 -1.85
C GLU A 249 17.91 -14.34 -1.94
N GLY A 250 17.48 -13.14 -2.35
CA GLY A 250 18.37 -11.99 -2.49
C GLY A 250 19.02 -11.60 -1.15
N ARG A 251 18.24 -11.57 -0.07
CA ARG A 251 18.76 -11.26 1.29
C ARG A 251 19.75 -12.31 1.78
N SER A 252 19.52 -13.58 1.47
CA SER A 252 20.47 -14.65 1.81
C SER A 252 21.80 -14.46 1.09
N GLU A 253 21.77 -14.00 -0.16
CA GLU A 253 22.98 -13.63 -0.89
C GLU A 253 23.71 -12.44 -0.27
N ALA A 254 22.99 -11.37 0.10
CA ALA A 254 23.55 -10.20 0.74
C ALA A 254 24.23 -10.54 2.09
N VAL A 255 23.54 -11.29 2.96
CA VAL A 255 24.08 -11.69 4.27
C VAL A 255 25.34 -12.54 4.13
N ARG A 256 25.37 -13.45 3.15
CA ARG A 256 26.54 -14.28 2.87
C ARG A 256 27.74 -13.46 2.41
N LYS A 257 27.52 -12.31 1.76
CA LYS A 257 28.56 -11.34 1.38
C LYS A 257 28.93 -10.38 2.53
N GLY A 258 28.33 -10.51 3.71
CA GLY A 258 28.52 -9.59 4.82
C GLY A 258 27.83 -8.23 4.63
N ILE A 259 26.87 -8.12 3.70
CA ILE A 259 26.11 -6.91 3.45
C ILE A 259 24.99 -6.80 4.48
N SER A 260 24.94 -5.68 5.20
CA SER A 260 23.88 -5.39 6.16
C SER A 260 22.53 -5.26 5.48
N LEU A 261 21.48 -5.85 6.06
CA LEU A 261 20.14 -5.81 5.49
C LEU A 261 19.34 -4.58 5.94
N THR A 262 18.44 -4.13 5.07
CA THR A 262 17.38 -3.16 5.37
C THR A 262 16.09 -3.93 5.64
N THR A 263 15.16 -3.40 6.45
CA THR A 263 13.79 -4.00 6.52
C THR A 263 13.03 -3.75 5.22
N VAL A 264 12.20 -4.69 4.83
CA VAL A 264 11.55 -4.76 3.51
C VAL A 264 10.12 -5.18 3.68
N TYR A 265 9.32 -4.90 2.66
CA TYR A 265 7.88 -5.03 2.78
C TYR A 265 7.28 -5.82 1.62
N GLU A 266 6.22 -6.57 1.91
CA GLU A 266 5.32 -7.16 0.93
C GLU A 266 3.94 -6.52 1.12
N THR A 267 3.55 -5.62 0.21
CA THR A 267 2.34 -4.80 0.36
C THR A 267 1.10 -5.50 -0.17
N ASN A 268 0.25 -6.01 0.72
CA ASN A 268 -1.08 -6.46 0.33
C ASN A 268 -2.01 -5.25 0.07
N MET A 269 -2.45 -5.05 -1.17
CA MET A 269 -3.42 -4.00 -1.52
C MET A 269 -4.88 -4.47 -1.34
N GLY A 270 -5.20 -5.00 -0.15
CA GLY A 270 -6.45 -5.69 0.16
C GLY A 270 -7.72 -4.92 -0.20
N GLY A 271 -7.83 -3.64 0.18
CA GLY A 271 -9.04 -2.89 -0.15
C GLY A 271 -9.23 -2.64 -1.65
N ARG A 272 -8.18 -2.72 -2.49
CA ARG A 272 -8.33 -2.70 -3.97
C ARG A 272 -8.77 -4.06 -4.52
N LEU A 273 -8.37 -5.16 -3.89
CA LEU A 273 -8.90 -6.49 -4.19
C LEU A 273 -10.40 -6.55 -3.87
N ASP A 274 -10.79 -6.08 -2.69
CA ASP A 274 -12.19 -6.01 -2.27
C ASP A 274 -13.02 -5.20 -3.29
N ASP A 275 -12.50 -4.03 -3.69
CA ASP A 275 -13.15 -3.18 -4.70
C ASP A 275 -13.29 -3.93 -6.05
N HIS A 276 -12.27 -4.65 -6.50
CA HIS A 276 -12.32 -5.42 -7.75
C HIS A 276 -13.37 -6.54 -7.71
N ILE A 277 -13.35 -7.38 -6.67
CA ILE A 277 -14.31 -8.50 -6.54
C ILE A 277 -15.74 -7.96 -6.44
N ARG A 278 -15.93 -6.86 -5.71
CA ARG A 278 -17.20 -6.16 -5.59
C ARG A 278 -17.73 -5.68 -6.94
N GLU A 279 -16.88 -5.06 -7.74
CA GLU A 279 -17.25 -4.55 -9.08
C GLU A 279 -17.63 -5.70 -10.01
N VAL A 280 -16.80 -6.75 -10.09
CA VAL A 280 -17.09 -7.96 -10.89
C VAL A 280 -18.43 -8.59 -10.49
N GLN A 281 -18.72 -8.63 -9.19
CA GLN A 281 -19.99 -9.14 -8.69
C GLN A 281 -21.18 -8.25 -9.06
N ALA A 282 -21.04 -6.93 -9.00
CA ALA A 282 -22.07 -6.01 -9.43
C ALA A 282 -22.33 -6.11 -10.94
N GLU A 283 -21.28 -6.21 -11.75
CA GLU A 283 -21.36 -6.40 -13.20
C GLU A 283 -22.12 -7.69 -13.55
N ASP A 284 -21.83 -8.80 -12.88
CA ASP A 284 -22.54 -10.08 -13.07
C ASP A 284 -24.04 -9.97 -12.73
N LEU A 285 -24.39 -9.26 -11.65
CA LEU A 285 -25.79 -9.03 -11.27
C LEU A 285 -26.52 -8.15 -12.29
N VAL A 286 -25.87 -7.10 -12.79
CA VAL A 286 -26.43 -6.24 -13.84
C VAL A 286 -26.66 -7.05 -15.11
N ARG A 287 -25.70 -7.88 -15.54
CA ARG A 287 -25.87 -8.70 -16.75
C ARG A 287 -27.07 -9.64 -16.63
N LYS A 288 -27.21 -10.33 -15.50
CA LYS A 288 -28.36 -11.20 -15.21
C LYS A 288 -29.68 -10.45 -15.18
N ALA A 289 -29.70 -9.23 -14.66
CA ALA A 289 -30.88 -8.38 -14.68
C ALA A 289 -31.23 -7.94 -16.12
N LEU A 290 -30.22 -7.53 -16.90
CA LEU A 290 -30.40 -7.12 -18.29
C LEU A 290 -30.85 -8.26 -19.21
N GLU A 291 -30.56 -9.52 -18.89
CA GLU A 291 -31.10 -10.68 -19.60
C GLU A 291 -32.63 -10.83 -19.44
N ARG A 292 -33.23 -10.17 -18.44
CA ARG A 292 -34.67 -10.26 -18.13
C ARG A 292 -35.49 -9.09 -18.63
N VAL A 293 -34.87 -8.16 -19.35
CA VAL A 293 -35.53 -6.97 -19.93
C VAL A 293 -35.29 -6.93 -21.44
N GLU A 294 -36.29 -6.46 -22.18
CA GLU A 294 -36.20 -6.32 -23.64
C GLU A 294 -35.31 -5.12 -24.02
N ASP A 295 -35.59 -3.94 -23.45
CA ASP A 295 -34.80 -2.72 -23.65
C ASP A 295 -33.64 -2.63 -22.65
N LYS A 296 -32.54 -3.32 -22.98
CA LYS A 296 -31.32 -3.36 -22.16
C LYS A 296 -30.66 -2.00 -22.01
N GLU A 297 -30.57 -1.23 -23.10
CA GLU A 297 -29.91 0.07 -23.07
C GLU A 297 -30.71 1.08 -22.26
N GLY A 298 -32.03 1.14 -22.43
CA GLY A 298 -32.87 2.03 -21.64
C GLY A 298 -32.90 1.64 -20.17
N ALA A 299 -32.92 0.34 -19.84
CA ALA A 299 -32.82 -0.13 -18.47
C ALA A 299 -31.48 0.27 -17.81
N LEU A 300 -30.36 0.05 -18.51
CA LEU A 300 -29.05 0.41 -18.01
C LEU A 300 -28.89 1.94 -17.86
N LYS A 301 -29.42 2.72 -18.80
CA LYS A 301 -29.41 4.19 -18.72
C LYS A 301 -30.17 4.69 -17.50
N ARG A 302 -31.37 4.16 -17.21
CA ARG A 302 -32.13 4.54 -16.01
C ARG A 302 -31.36 4.27 -14.72
N LEU A 303 -30.70 3.11 -14.63
CA LEU A 303 -29.82 2.79 -13.51
C LEU A 303 -28.65 3.78 -13.42
N ALA A 304 -28.00 4.07 -14.55
CA ALA A 304 -26.88 5.01 -14.61
C ALA A 304 -27.27 6.42 -14.14
N GLU A 305 -28.41 6.94 -14.58
CA GLU A 305 -28.93 8.24 -14.17
C GLU A 305 -29.24 8.26 -12.66
N ALA A 306 -29.90 7.23 -12.14
CA ALA A 306 -30.20 7.10 -10.72
C ALA A 306 -28.96 6.97 -9.83
N LEU A 307 -27.86 6.45 -10.38
CA LEU A 307 -26.56 6.36 -9.69
C LEU A 307 -25.68 7.59 -9.88
N GLY A 308 -26.04 8.51 -10.79
CA GLY A 308 -25.20 9.66 -11.18
C GLY A 308 -24.01 9.29 -12.07
N ALA A 309 -24.08 8.13 -12.76
CA ALA A 309 -23.01 7.57 -13.58
C ALA A 309 -23.17 7.85 -15.09
N TRP A 310 -24.31 8.41 -15.53
CA TRP A 310 -24.61 8.52 -16.96
C TRP A 310 -23.61 9.35 -17.74
N ASP A 311 -23.12 10.47 -17.20
CA ASP A 311 -22.15 11.32 -17.91
C ASP A 311 -20.81 10.62 -18.15
N ALA A 312 -20.41 9.73 -17.24
CA ALA A 312 -19.22 8.91 -17.41
C ALA A 312 -19.47 7.74 -18.37
N ALA A 313 -20.66 7.13 -18.35
CA ALA A 313 -20.97 5.93 -19.13
C ALA A 313 -21.46 6.20 -20.56
N ARG A 314 -22.07 7.35 -20.85
CA ARG A 314 -22.77 7.61 -22.13
C ARG A 314 -21.87 7.58 -23.36
N ASN A 315 -20.59 7.87 -23.18
CA ASN A 315 -19.59 7.92 -24.26
C ASN A 315 -18.94 6.55 -24.51
N GLU A 316 -19.23 5.54 -23.68
CA GLU A 316 -18.69 4.19 -23.85
C GLU A 316 -19.37 3.50 -25.03
N GLU A 317 -18.56 2.88 -25.88
CA GLU A 317 -19.01 2.30 -27.16
C GLU A 317 -19.86 1.04 -26.96
N SER A 318 -19.51 0.20 -26.00
CA SER A 318 -20.17 -1.08 -25.76
C SER A 318 -21.06 -1.06 -24.51
N LEU A 319 -22.10 -1.90 -24.52
CA LEU A 319 -22.91 -2.13 -23.33
C LEU A 319 -22.07 -2.66 -22.16
N ASP A 320 -21.02 -3.42 -22.45
CA ASP A 320 -20.09 -3.98 -21.45
C ASP A 320 -19.35 -2.88 -20.69
N ASP A 321 -18.81 -1.92 -21.42
CA ASP A 321 -18.03 -0.82 -20.88
C ASP A 321 -18.93 0.12 -20.06
N LYS A 322 -20.15 0.38 -20.54
CA LYS A 322 -21.19 1.08 -19.76
C LYS A 322 -21.44 0.38 -18.42
N ILE A 323 -21.61 -0.94 -18.42
CA ILE A 323 -21.83 -1.73 -17.18
C ILE A 323 -20.64 -1.58 -16.23
N ARG A 324 -19.39 -1.70 -16.72
CA ARG A 324 -18.17 -1.55 -15.91
C ARG A 324 -18.09 -0.17 -15.24
N VAL A 325 -18.34 0.90 -15.99
CA VAL A 325 -18.34 2.27 -15.45
C VAL A 325 -19.40 2.43 -14.38
N ILE A 326 -20.64 2.02 -14.65
CA ILE A 326 -21.78 2.16 -13.72
C ILE A 326 -21.57 1.34 -12.44
N CYS A 327 -21.02 0.12 -12.56
CA CYS A 327 -20.78 -0.78 -11.44
C CYS A 327 -19.53 -0.43 -10.63
N SER A 328 -18.69 0.48 -11.12
CA SER A 328 -17.50 0.92 -10.41
C SER A 328 -17.86 1.43 -9.01
N ARG A 329 -16.94 1.22 -8.06
CA ARG A 329 -17.10 1.67 -6.67
C ARG A 329 -17.38 3.16 -6.56
N HIS A 330 -16.90 3.96 -7.52
CA HIS A 330 -17.10 5.41 -7.51
C HIS A 330 -18.59 5.79 -7.53
N PHE A 331 -19.40 5.11 -8.34
CA PHE A 331 -20.83 5.41 -8.51
C PHE A 331 -21.73 4.51 -7.66
N LEU A 332 -21.36 3.24 -7.54
CA LEU A 332 -22.07 2.27 -6.74
C LEU A 332 -21.25 2.01 -5.48
N ASN A 333 -21.59 2.64 -4.36
CA ASN A 333 -21.07 2.36 -3.02
C ASN A 333 -22.03 2.96 -1.98
N PRO A 334 -22.62 2.17 -1.05
CA PRO A 334 -22.52 0.70 -0.91
C PRO A 334 -23.18 -0.06 -2.07
N LEU A 335 -23.00 -1.39 -2.14
CA LEU A 335 -23.76 -2.27 -3.06
C LEU A 335 -25.26 -2.16 -2.77
N SER A 336 -25.67 -2.02 -1.52
CA SER A 336 -27.07 -1.89 -1.13
C SER A 336 -27.67 -0.49 -1.39
N LYS A 337 -27.11 0.29 -2.32
CA LYS A 337 -27.65 1.61 -2.69
C LYS A 337 -29.04 1.43 -3.32
N GLY A 338 -30.02 2.23 -2.88
CA GLY A 338 -31.44 2.04 -3.21
C GLY A 338 -31.72 1.88 -4.71
N ALA A 339 -31.12 2.72 -5.56
CA ALA A 339 -31.28 2.64 -7.01
C ALA A 339 -30.86 1.27 -7.59
N PHE A 340 -29.81 0.65 -7.04
CA PHE A 340 -29.36 -0.66 -7.50
C PHE A 340 -30.24 -1.79 -6.96
N VAL A 341 -30.68 -1.68 -5.70
CA VAL A 341 -31.67 -2.61 -5.10
C VAL A 341 -32.95 -2.61 -5.93
N ASP A 342 -33.47 -1.43 -6.27
CA ASP A 342 -34.71 -1.26 -7.02
C ASP A 342 -34.59 -1.90 -8.41
N PHE A 343 -33.54 -1.57 -9.15
CA PHE A 343 -33.24 -2.15 -10.46
C PHE A 343 -33.18 -3.68 -10.43
N LEU A 344 -32.49 -4.23 -9.44
CA LEU A 344 -32.33 -5.67 -9.28
C LEU A 344 -33.65 -6.36 -8.88
N ALA A 345 -34.44 -5.76 -7.98
CA ALA A 345 -35.73 -6.28 -7.56
C ALA A 345 -36.77 -6.24 -8.69
N GLU A 346 -36.80 -5.18 -9.50
CA GLU A 346 -37.65 -5.08 -10.70
C GLU A 346 -37.35 -6.20 -11.70
N CYS A 347 -36.08 -6.58 -11.82
CA CYS A 347 -35.65 -7.70 -12.66
C CYS A 347 -35.75 -9.07 -11.94
N GLY A 348 -36.10 -9.11 -10.66
CA GLY A 348 -36.18 -10.34 -9.86
C GLY A 348 -34.82 -11.01 -9.57
N VAL A 349 -33.72 -10.26 -9.49
CA VAL A 349 -32.35 -10.76 -9.34
C VAL A 349 -31.76 -10.31 -7.98
N PRO A 350 -31.52 -11.19 -7.01
CA PRO A 350 -31.92 -12.59 -6.94
C PRO A 350 -33.41 -12.81 -6.59
N SER A 351 -34.12 -11.77 -6.17
CA SER A 351 -35.51 -11.82 -5.72
C SER A 351 -36.28 -10.60 -6.22
N THR A 352 -37.61 -10.68 -6.26
CA THR A 352 -38.50 -9.53 -6.51
C THR A 352 -38.75 -8.69 -5.27
N SER A 353 -38.31 -9.14 -4.08
CA SER A 353 -38.41 -8.39 -2.83
C SER A 353 -37.20 -7.47 -2.64
N LYS A 354 -37.46 -6.16 -2.52
CA LYS A 354 -36.42 -5.15 -2.24
C LYS A 354 -35.68 -5.45 -0.92
N GLU A 355 -36.37 -5.97 0.08
CA GLU A 355 -35.80 -6.32 1.38
C GLU A 355 -34.82 -7.49 1.27
N GLU A 356 -35.20 -8.53 0.53
CA GLU A 356 -34.33 -9.69 0.29
C GLU A 356 -33.10 -9.32 -0.54
N VAL A 357 -33.28 -8.50 -1.59
CA VAL A 357 -32.17 -7.98 -2.39
C VAL A 357 -31.22 -7.14 -1.54
N THR A 358 -31.75 -6.25 -0.69
CA THR A 358 -30.93 -5.44 0.22
C THR A 358 -30.11 -6.32 1.16
N LYS A 359 -30.76 -7.29 1.83
CA LYS A 359 -30.09 -8.22 2.75
C LYS A 359 -29.00 -9.04 2.04
N TYR A 360 -29.28 -9.51 0.84
CA TYR A 360 -28.31 -10.23 0.00
C TYR A 360 -27.09 -9.36 -0.32
N LEU A 361 -27.30 -8.14 -0.82
CA LEU A 361 -26.22 -7.23 -1.21
C LEU A 361 -25.39 -6.76 0.00
N SER A 362 -26.03 -6.47 1.13
CA SER A 362 -25.31 -6.08 2.36
C SER A 362 -24.43 -7.21 2.89
N ARG A 363 -24.92 -8.46 2.88
CA ARG A 363 -24.12 -9.62 3.30
C ARG A 363 -22.95 -9.87 2.35
N LEU A 364 -23.20 -9.76 1.05
CA LEU A 364 -22.18 -9.89 0.02
C LEU A 364 -21.07 -8.83 0.17
N GLU A 365 -21.44 -7.57 0.42
CA GLU A 365 -20.48 -6.50 0.67
C GLU A 365 -19.74 -6.63 2.00
N GLU A 366 -20.34 -7.27 3.00
CA GLU A 366 -19.68 -7.62 4.26
C GLU A 366 -18.60 -8.67 4.03
N ASP A 367 -18.96 -9.77 3.35
CA ASP A 367 -18.08 -10.90 3.04
C ASP A 367 -16.92 -10.47 2.14
N ILE A 368 -17.19 -9.72 1.05
CA ILE A 368 -16.15 -9.21 0.15
C ILE A 368 -15.17 -8.29 0.89
N GLY A 369 -15.64 -7.55 1.90
CA GLY A 369 -14.79 -6.73 2.76
C GLY A 369 -13.85 -7.53 3.69
N TYR A 370 -13.76 -8.85 3.53
CA TYR A 370 -12.76 -9.71 4.18
C TYR A 370 -11.73 -10.29 3.21
N CYS A 371 -11.84 -10.07 1.89
CA CYS A 371 -10.94 -10.70 0.93
C CYS A 371 -9.47 -10.31 1.20
N GLY A 372 -9.17 -9.01 1.31
CA GLY A 372 -7.83 -8.54 1.67
C GLY A 372 -7.32 -9.02 3.04
N ILE A 373 -8.21 -9.11 4.02
CA ILE A 373 -7.91 -9.63 5.37
C ILE A 373 -7.49 -11.11 5.27
N LEU A 374 -8.27 -11.92 4.56
CA LEU A 374 -8.03 -13.34 4.37
C LEU A 374 -6.70 -13.60 3.66
N VAL A 375 -6.38 -12.83 2.60
CA VAL A 375 -5.10 -12.92 1.90
C VAL A 375 -3.95 -12.58 2.85
N THR A 376 -4.01 -11.43 3.54
CA THR A 376 -2.98 -11.01 4.51
C THR A 376 -2.73 -12.08 5.58
N LYS A 377 -3.79 -12.61 6.19
CA LYS A 377 -3.72 -13.64 7.23
C LYS A 377 -3.06 -14.90 6.71
N ARG A 378 -3.44 -15.34 5.51
CA ARG A 378 -2.90 -16.56 4.89
C ARG A 378 -1.41 -16.42 4.56
N VAL A 379 -0.99 -15.31 3.98
CA VAL A 379 0.44 -15.05 3.70
C VAL A 379 1.24 -14.98 5.00
N TYR A 380 0.71 -14.29 6.02
CA TYR A 380 1.34 -14.22 7.33
C TYR A 380 1.48 -15.62 7.98
N GLU A 381 0.44 -16.44 7.92
CA GLU A 381 0.47 -17.81 8.44
C GLU A 381 1.55 -18.65 7.75
N ILE A 382 1.66 -18.57 6.42
CA ILE A 382 2.62 -19.34 5.60
C ILE A 382 4.07 -19.07 6.05
N PHE A 383 4.42 -17.83 6.35
CA PHE A 383 5.82 -17.46 6.65
C PHE A 383 6.13 -17.24 8.13
N PHE A 384 5.19 -16.67 8.90
CA PHE A 384 5.49 -16.02 10.17
C PHE A 384 4.72 -16.57 11.37
N SER A 385 3.79 -17.51 11.18
CA SER A 385 3.28 -18.29 12.31
C SER A 385 4.42 -18.96 13.07
N SER A 386 4.29 -19.13 14.39
CA SER A 386 5.37 -19.66 15.24
C SER A 386 5.87 -21.02 14.74
N GLU A 387 4.98 -21.88 14.23
CA GLU A 387 5.34 -23.17 13.65
C GLU A 387 6.09 -23.02 12.31
N ASN A 388 5.52 -22.27 11.36
CA ASN A 388 6.09 -22.19 10.01
C ASN A 388 7.39 -21.39 9.99
N ARG A 389 7.55 -20.39 10.85
CA ARG A 389 8.78 -19.62 10.98
C ARG A 389 9.99 -20.52 11.25
N LEU A 390 9.87 -21.49 12.16
CA LEU A 390 10.96 -22.43 12.47
C LEU A 390 11.35 -23.30 11.27
N LYS A 391 10.36 -23.70 10.47
CA LYS A 391 10.56 -24.47 9.23
C LYS A 391 11.28 -23.63 8.18
N TRP A 392 10.88 -22.38 7.99
CA TRP A 392 11.58 -21.45 7.10
C TRP A 392 13.02 -21.19 7.53
N LEU A 393 13.28 -20.99 8.82
CA LEU A 393 14.65 -20.83 9.33
C LEU A 393 15.52 -22.06 9.00
N LYS A 394 14.99 -23.28 9.21
CA LYS A 394 15.69 -24.52 8.85
C LYS A 394 15.95 -24.60 7.35
N TYR A 395 14.95 -24.29 6.53
CA TYR A 395 15.05 -24.29 5.08
C TYR A 395 16.12 -23.31 4.58
N ILE A 396 16.09 -22.06 5.04
CA ILE A 396 17.02 -21.01 4.63
C ILE A 396 18.46 -21.39 4.98
N ARG A 397 18.70 -21.89 6.20
CA ARG A 397 20.02 -22.39 6.61
C ARG A 397 20.53 -23.48 5.68
N SER A 398 19.68 -24.47 5.39
CA SER A 398 20.07 -25.61 4.55
C SER A 398 20.27 -25.22 3.09
N LYS A 399 19.37 -24.42 2.52
CA LYS A 399 19.38 -24.06 1.10
C LYS A 399 20.48 -23.07 0.76
N TYR A 400 20.74 -22.09 1.63
CA TYR A 400 21.67 -21.00 1.35
C TYR A 400 22.99 -21.09 2.13
N GLY A 401 23.15 -22.11 2.98
CA GLY A 401 24.38 -22.34 3.75
C GLY A 401 24.61 -21.29 4.83
N LEU A 402 23.55 -20.81 5.47
CA LEU A 402 23.61 -19.73 6.47
C LEU A 402 23.63 -20.28 7.91
N THR A 403 24.22 -19.50 8.83
CA THR A 403 24.07 -19.73 10.27
C THR A 403 22.63 -19.45 10.72
N LEU A 404 22.28 -19.86 11.94
CA LEU A 404 20.96 -19.56 12.50
C LEU A 404 20.71 -18.05 12.61
N GLU A 405 21.67 -17.30 13.15
CA GLU A 405 21.59 -15.84 13.28
C GLU A 405 21.42 -15.14 11.92
N GLN A 406 22.15 -15.60 10.91
CA GLN A 406 22.02 -15.09 9.54
C GLN A 406 20.63 -15.38 8.96
N ALA A 407 20.11 -16.59 9.13
CA ALA A 407 18.77 -16.95 8.66
C ALA A 407 17.67 -16.17 9.41
N GLU A 408 17.84 -15.93 10.71
CA GLU A 408 16.97 -15.07 11.50
C GLU A 408 17.00 -13.63 11.00
N HIS A 409 18.19 -13.11 10.66
CA HIS A 409 18.34 -11.77 10.10
C HIS A 409 17.61 -11.63 8.74
N VAL A 410 17.70 -12.65 7.87
CA VAL A 410 16.97 -12.69 6.60
C VAL A 410 15.46 -12.53 6.81
N LEU A 411 14.85 -13.37 7.65
CA LEU A 411 13.40 -13.37 7.86
C LEU A 411 12.89 -12.22 8.72
N LEU A 412 13.62 -11.83 9.76
CA LEU A 412 13.16 -10.80 10.71
C LEU A 412 12.96 -9.43 10.04
N GLY A 413 13.61 -9.19 8.90
CA GLY A 413 13.48 -7.94 8.17
C GLY A 413 12.43 -7.94 7.07
N ILE A 414 11.56 -8.95 6.94
CA ILE A 414 10.50 -8.99 5.94
C ILE A 414 9.14 -8.78 6.62
N ASP A 415 8.54 -7.62 6.46
CA ASP A 415 7.24 -7.31 7.04
C ASP A 415 6.12 -7.43 5.98
N ILE A 416 5.00 -8.06 6.34
CA ILE A 416 3.76 -7.92 5.56
C ILE A 416 3.20 -6.51 5.79
N LEU A 417 2.72 -5.89 4.72
CA LEU A 417 2.26 -4.50 4.74
C LEU A 417 0.85 -4.35 4.16
N PRO A 418 -0.21 -4.57 4.96
CA PRO A 418 -1.58 -4.37 4.51
C PRO A 418 -1.85 -2.89 4.26
N ALA A 419 -2.35 -2.58 3.06
CA ALA A 419 -2.48 -1.23 2.51
C ALA A 419 -3.81 -1.03 1.78
N SER A 420 -4.03 0.20 1.30
CA SER A 420 -5.23 0.57 0.53
C SER A 420 -6.55 0.20 1.23
N LYS A 421 -6.59 0.34 2.55
CA LYS A 421 -7.73 -0.10 3.36
C LYS A 421 -8.98 0.76 3.15
N ARG A 422 -10.15 0.20 3.44
CA ARG A 422 -11.47 0.83 3.33
C ARG A 422 -12.21 0.92 4.66
N ARG A 423 -11.99 -0.04 5.57
CA ARG A 423 -12.71 -0.20 6.85
C ARG A 423 -11.72 -0.46 8.01
N PRO A 424 -11.97 0.06 9.22
CA PRO A 424 -11.10 -0.14 10.38
C PRO A 424 -10.71 -1.60 10.66
N LYS A 425 -11.64 -2.54 10.44
CA LYS A 425 -11.39 -3.99 10.62
C LYS A 425 -10.20 -4.53 9.83
N GLU A 426 -9.87 -3.94 8.69
CA GLU A 426 -8.71 -4.35 7.89
C GLU A 426 -7.39 -4.10 8.64
N THR A 427 -7.33 -3.08 9.50
CA THR A 427 -6.20 -2.88 10.42
C THR A 427 -6.35 -3.77 11.64
N LEU A 428 -7.50 -3.70 12.31
CA LEU A 428 -7.67 -4.30 13.63
C LEU A 428 -7.60 -5.84 13.62
N LEU A 429 -8.00 -6.50 12.53
CA LEU A 429 -7.99 -7.97 12.39
C LEU A 429 -6.69 -8.52 11.80
N THR A 430 -5.70 -7.68 11.53
CA THR A 430 -4.41 -8.11 10.96
C THR A 430 -3.18 -7.56 11.70
N LEU A 431 -3.34 -7.25 12.99
CA LEU A 431 -2.23 -6.80 13.85
C LEU A 431 -1.31 -7.95 14.22
N SER A 432 -0.01 -7.67 14.26
CA SER A 432 1.02 -8.56 14.83
C SER A 432 2.23 -7.75 15.30
N SER A 433 2.85 -8.22 16.39
CA SER A 433 4.08 -7.64 16.94
C SER A 433 5.32 -7.96 16.09
N LEU A 434 5.25 -8.99 15.25
CA LEU A 434 6.37 -9.48 14.43
C LEU A 434 6.02 -9.46 12.94
N ASN A 435 7.00 -9.10 12.10
CA ASN A 435 6.87 -9.22 10.65
C ASN A 435 5.61 -8.56 10.05
N MET A 436 5.13 -7.46 10.65
CA MET A 436 3.93 -6.74 10.23
C MET A 436 4.14 -5.24 10.41
N THR A 437 3.84 -4.47 9.35
CA THR A 437 3.80 -3.00 9.38
C THR A 437 2.57 -2.54 8.60
N HIS A 438 1.62 -1.86 9.23
CA HIS A 438 0.48 -1.32 8.49
C HIS A 438 0.80 0.01 7.82
N THR A 439 0.44 0.21 6.56
CA THR A 439 0.42 1.56 5.96
C THR A 439 -0.99 2.08 5.79
N GLU A 440 -1.21 3.36 6.05
CA GLU A 440 -2.56 3.93 6.12
C GLU A 440 -2.64 5.35 5.61
N PHE A 441 -3.70 5.63 4.83
CA PHE A 441 -4.07 6.99 4.48
C PHE A 441 -4.59 7.75 5.71
N PRO A 442 -4.40 9.09 5.78
CA PRO A 442 -4.88 9.94 6.86
C PRO A 442 -6.37 9.77 7.22
N ASN A 443 -7.25 9.50 6.24
CA ASN A 443 -8.67 9.27 6.48
C ASN A 443 -8.95 7.90 7.09
N HIS A 444 -8.18 6.87 6.72
CA HIS A 444 -8.28 5.57 7.35
C HIS A 444 -7.78 5.60 8.79
N GLN A 445 -6.69 6.35 9.05
CA GLN A 445 -6.21 6.58 10.41
C GLN A 445 -7.29 7.19 11.31
N MET A 446 -8.03 8.16 10.77
CA MET A 446 -9.16 8.77 11.48
C MET A 446 -10.30 7.75 11.71
N ASN A 447 -10.62 6.90 10.74
CA ASN A 447 -11.65 5.87 10.92
C ASN A 447 -11.28 4.87 12.03
N VAL A 448 -10.02 4.43 12.10
CA VAL A 448 -9.54 3.53 13.17
C VAL A 448 -9.55 4.24 14.52
N LEU A 449 -9.16 5.53 14.56
CA LEU A 449 -9.28 6.33 15.78
C LEU A 449 -10.74 6.37 16.26
N LEU A 450 -11.69 6.70 15.38
CA LEU A 450 -13.12 6.77 15.72
C LEU A 450 -13.66 5.42 16.23
N GLU A 451 -13.30 4.31 15.58
CA GLU A 451 -13.66 2.96 16.03
C GLU A 451 -13.12 2.68 17.44
N SER A 452 -11.89 3.12 17.73
CA SER A 452 -11.24 2.89 19.02
C SER A 452 -11.83 3.68 20.20
N LEU A 453 -12.66 4.69 19.91
CA LEU A 453 -13.35 5.49 20.93
C LEU A 453 -14.62 4.80 21.49
N GLY A 454 -15.05 3.69 20.90
CA GLY A 454 -16.17 2.91 21.42
C GLY A 454 -15.92 2.35 22.82
N GLU A 455 -16.93 2.40 23.70
CA GLU A 455 -16.80 1.99 25.11
C GLU A 455 -16.37 0.53 25.30
N SER A 456 -16.72 -0.34 24.35
CA SER A 456 -16.36 -1.76 24.33
C SER A 456 -14.97 -2.03 23.78
N PHE A 457 -14.29 -1.05 23.17
CA PHE A 457 -13.01 -1.27 22.51
C PHE A 457 -11.90 -1.57 23.53
N ARG A 458 -11.14 -2.64 23.29
CA ARG A 458 -9.95 -3.00 24.07
C ARG A 458 -8.83 -3.42 23.14
N ILE A 459 -7.65 -2.79 23.27
CA ILE A 459 -6.49 -3.11 22.43
C ILE A 459 -6.03 -4.57 22.55
N LYS A 460 -6.26 -5.19 23.72
CA LYS A 460 -5.84 -6.57 24.00
C LYS A 460 -6.59 -7.59 23.15
N ASP A 461 -7.84 -7.29 22.77
CA ASP A 461 -8.68 -8.18 21.97
C ASP A 461 -8.14 -8.33 20.54
N TYR A 462 -7.26 -7.42 20.11
CA TYR A 462 -6.65 -7.40 18.79
C TYR A 462 -5.16 -7.78 18.80
N GLN A 463 -4.61 -8.22 19.93
CA GLN A 463 -3.22 -8.65 19.99
C GLN A 463 -3.03 -9.94 19.17
N GLU A 464 -2.04 -9.95 18.26
CA GLU A 464 -1.81 -11.06 17.31
C GLU A 464 -3.06 -11.44 16.50
N SER A 465 -3.95 -10.47 16.27
CA SER A 465 -5.22 -10.71 15.59
C SER A 465 -5.05 -11.27 14.19
N VAL A 466 -3.89 -11.10 13.53
CA VAL A 466 -3.60 -11.74 12.23
C VAL A 466 -3.70 -13.27 12.29
N LEU A 467 -3.36 -13.90 13.42
CA LEU A 467 -3.46 -15.36 13.60
C LEU A 467 -4.80 -15.80 14.19
N ALA A 468 -5.64 -14.85 14.66
CA ALA A 468 -6.98 -15.18 15.15
C ALA A 468 -7.89 -15.62 13.99
N ASP A 469 -8.72 -16.62 14.27
CA ASP A 469 -9.71 -17.10 13.32
C ASP A 469 -10.72 -16.01 12.97
N VAL A 470 -11.08 -15.95 11.69
CA VAL A 470 -12.29 -15.26 11.24
C VAL A 470 -13.40 -16.29 11.03
N ASP A 471 -14.66 -15.85 10.99
CA ASP A 471 -15.78 -16.75 10.71
C ASP A 471 -15.48 -17.60 9.44
N PRO A 472 -15.29 -18.93 9.58
CA PRO A 472 -14.90 -19.79 8.46
C PRO A 472 -15.98 -19.83 7.37
N ASP A 473 -17.22 -19.48 7.71
CA ASP A 473 -18.30 -19.41 6.75
C ASP A 473 -18.12 -18.23 5.78
N ILE A 474 -17.37 -17.18 6.14
CA ILE A 474 -17.06 -16.07 5.22
C ILE A 474 -16.24 -16.59 4.03
N ALA A 475 -15.12 -17.28 4.31
CA ALA A 475 -14.27 -17.83 3.26
C ALA A 475 -15.05 -18.85 2.41
N ARG A 476 -15.88 -19.68 3.05
CA ARG A 476 -16.75 -20.64 2.34
C ARG A 476 -17.72 -19.92 1.41
N ARG A 477 -18.46 -18.92 1.88
CA ARG A 477 -19.41 -18.14 1.05
C ARG A 477 -18.72 -17.39 -0.08
N LEU A 478 -17.50 -16.90 0.12
CA LEU A 478 -16.73 -16.27 -0.96
C LEU A 478 -16.32 -17.28 -2.04
N MET A 479 -15.95 -18.51 -1.65
CA MET A 479 -15.59 -19.59 -2.58
C MET A 479 -16.80 -20.25 -3.26
N ASP A 480 -17.95 -20.28 -2.58
CA ASP A 480 -19.19 -20.90 -3.05
C ASP A 480 -20.19 -19.88 -3.65
N GLY A 481 -19.81 -18.59 -3.66
CA GLY A 481 -20.65 -17.46 -4.07
C GLY A 481 -21.01 -17.44 -5.55
N SER A 482 -21.27 -16.26 -6.12
CA SER A 482 -21.50 -16.20 -7.57
C SER A 482 -20.32 -16.81 -8.32
N LYS A 483 -20.59 -17.55 -9.40
CA LYS A 483 -19.55 -18.24 -10.18
C LYS A 483 -18.41 -17.33 -10.64
N VAL A 484 -18.63 -16.01 -10.74
CA VAL A 484 -17.61 -15.05 -11.18
C VAL A 484 -16.80 -14.53 -10.00
N ALA A 485 -17.45 -14.02 -8.95
CA ALA A 485 -16.74 -13.52 -7.75
C ALA A 485 -15.95 -14.63 -7.05
N ALA A 486 -16.51 -15.84 -6.98
CA ALA A 486 -15.81 -17.00 -6.43
C ALA A 486 -14.53 -17.33 -7.21
N LYS A 487 -14.56 -17.26 -8.54
CA LYS A 487 -13.37 -17.49 -9.37
C LYS A 487 -12.28 -16.44 -9.11
N GLU A 488 -12.65 -15.17 -9.04
CA GLU A 488 -11.69 -14.10 -8.75
C GLU A 488 -11.13 -14.20 -7.34
N PHE A 489 -11.95 -14.54 -6.34
CA PHE A 489 -11.46 -14.76 -4.99
C PHE A 489 -10.53 -15.98 -4.89
N ILE A 490 -10.86 -17.11 -5.54
CA ILE A 490 -10.01 -18.30 -5.57
C ILE A 490 -8.64 -17.99 -6.17
N LYS A 491 -8.59 -17.26 -7.29
CA LYS A 491 -7.34 -16.80 -7.90
C LYS A 491 -6.50 -15.96 -6.94
N ALA A 492 -7.16 -15.13 -6.13
CA ALA A 492 -6.48 -14.29 -5.14
C ALA A 492 -6.04 -15.06 -3.89
N TYR A 493 -6.78 -16.09 -3.50
CA TYR A 493 -6.62 -16.72 -2.20
C TYR A 493 -5.76 -18.00 -2.22
N GLU A 494 -5.68 -18.70 -3.35
CA GLU A 494 -4.94 -19.96 -3.47
C GLU A 494 -3.49 -19.78 -3.95
N LEU A 495 -2.67 -20.80 -3.69
CA LEU A 495 -1.31 -20.93 -4.22
C LEU A 495 -1.29 -21.56 -5.61
N THR A 496 -0.13 -21.50 -6.27
CA THR A 496 0.15 -22.33 -7.44
C THR A 496 0.67 -23.72 -7.02
N SER A 497 0.65 -24.68 -7.96
CA SER A 497 1.18 -26.03 -7.71
C SER A 497 2.69 -26.02 -7.41
N GLU A 498 3.42 -25.15 -8.09
CA GLU A 498 4.85 -24.94 -7.91
C GLU A 498 5.16 -24.42 -6.49
N GLN A 499 4.35 -23.47 -5.99
CA GLN A 499 4.50 -22.94 -4.64
C GLN A 499 4.15 -23.97 -3.57
N VAL A 500 3.09 -24.76 -3.76
CA VAL A 500 2.77 -25.86 -2.84
C VAL A 500 3.93 -26.86 -2.74
N ASN A 501 4.64 -27.14 -3.83
CA ASN A 501 5.85 -27.97 -3.79
C ASN A 501 6.96 -27.32 -2.95
N VAL A 502 7.20 -26.02 -3.09
CA VAL A 502 8.16 -25.29 -2.24
C VAL A 502 7.78 -25.41 -0.77
N LEU A 503 6.50 -25.29 -0.43
CA LEU A 503 6.03 -25.45 0.94
C LEU A 503 6.26 -26.88 1.47
N ARG A 504 6.13 -27.91 0.62
CA ARG A 504 6.50 -29.30 0.98
C ARG A 504 7.99 -29.43 1.25
N GLU A 505 8.84 -28.83 0.43
CA GLU A 505 10.31 -28.83 0.64
C GLU A 505 10.70 -28.13 1.95
N VAL A 506 10.02 -27.04 2.30
CA VAL A 506 10.21 -26.33 3.58
C VAL A 506 9.74 -27.18 4.76
N GLY A 507 8.85 -28.15 4.53
CA GLY A 507 8.26 -29.02 5.55
C GLY A 507 6.99 -28.44 6.20
N ILE A 508 6.30 -27.51 5.53
CA ILE A 508 5.01 -26.98 5.98
C ILE A 508 4.00 -28.13 6.02
N ALA A 509 3.18 -28.18 7.08
CA ALA A 509 2.22 -29.27 7.27
C ALA A 509 0.97 -29.04 6.43
N ASN A 510 0.50 -30.09 5.75
CA ASN A 510 -0.70 -30.07 4.89
C ASN A 510 -0.75 -28.86 3.93
N PRO A 511 0.28 -28.62 3.11
CA PRO A 511 0.33 -27.44 2.23
C PRO A 511 -0.77 -27.44 1.17
N GLU A 512 -1.42 -28.59 0.92
CA GLU A 512 -2.61 -28.74 0.07
C GLU A 512 -3.77 -27.85 0.54
N LYS A 513 -3.84 -27.49 1.83
CA LYS A 513 -4.90 -26.63 2.39
C LYS A 513 -4.91 -25.22 1.80
N TYR A 514 -3.80 -24.78 1.21
CA TYR A 514 -3.68 -23.47 0.58
C TYR A 514 -4.15 -23.45 -0.88
N GLY A 515 -4.59 -24.60 -1.42
CA GLY A 515 -5.14 -24.70 -2.77
C GLY A 515 -4.07 -24.66 -3.87
N PHE A 516 -4.53 -24.71 -5.12
CA PHE A 516 -3.69 -24.90 -6.31
C PHE A 516 -4.07 -24.00 -7.49
N ARG A 517 -5.10 -23.17 -7.32
CA ARG A 517 -5.73 -22.37 -8.38
C ARG A 517 -5.33 -20.89 -8.32
N GLY A 518 -4.22 -20.59 -7.65
CA GLY A 518 -3.60 -19.27 -7.68
C GLY A 518 -3.04 -18.92 -9.05
N ILE A 519 -2.70 -17.65 -9.25
CA ILE A 519 -2.17 -17.13 -10.52
C ILE A 519 -0.64 -17.24 -10.60
N LYS A 520 -0.12 -17.59 -11.77
CA LYS A 520 1.32 -17.67 -12.06
C LYS A 520 1.92 -16.30 -12.36
N PRO A 521 3.26 -16.12 -12.26
CA PRO A 521 3.92 -14.85 -12.58
C PRO A 521 3.56 -14.25 -13.94
N SER A 522 3.39 -15.07 -14.97
CA SER A 522 2.98 -14.63 -16.31
C SER A 522 1.55 -14.09 -16.39
N GLU A 523 0.71 -14.38 -15.39
CA GLU A 523 -0.70 -13.99 -15.34
C GLU A 523 -0.94 -12.76 -14.46
N TRP A 524 0.06 -12.30 -13.70
CA TRP A 524 -0.07 -11.20 -12.74
C TRP A 524 -0.61 -9.92 -13.37
N GLY A 525 -0.10 -9.55 -14.55
CA GLY A 525 -0.51 -8.35 -15.30
C GLY A 525 -1.92 -8.43 -15.87
N LEU A 526 -2.53 -9.63 -15.92
CA LEU A 526 -3.87 -9.85 -16.43
C LEU A 526 -4.94 -9.90 -15.32
N PHE A 527 -4.52 -9.97 -14.05
CA PHE A 527 -5.44 -9.99 -12.93
C PHE A 527 -6.13 -8.63 -12.80
N GLY A 528 -7.46 -8.61 -12.69
CA GLY A 528 -8.23 -7.38 -12.85
C GLY A 528 -7.89 -6.28 -11.85
N ALA A 529 -7.54 -6.63 -10.60
CA ALA A 529 -7.07 -5.65 -9.62
C ALA A 529 -5.70 -5.04 -10.01
N THR A 530 -4.81 -5.84 -10.62
CA THR A 530 -3.52 -5.39 -11.16
C THR A 530 -3.72 -4.42 -12.31
N VAL A 531 -4.52 -4.80 -13.31
CA VAL A 531 -4.81 -3.97 -14.49
C VAL A 531 -5.30 -2.59 -14.07
N LYS A 532 -6.37 -2.54 -13.27
CA LYS A 532 -6.99 -1.28 -12.80
C LYS A 532 -5.99 -0.41 -12.03
N THR A 533 -5.16 -1.02 -11.18
CA THR A 533 -4.19 -0.29 -10.35
C THR A 533 -3.03 0.25 -11.18
N MET A 534 -2.50 -0.55 -12.12
CA MET A 534 -1.43 -0.11 -13.01
C MET A 534 -1.89 1.03 -13.93
N GLU A 535 -3.11 0.95 -14.48
CA GLU A 535 -3.71 2.03 -15.27
C GLU A 535 -3.85 3.34 -14.49
N GLU A 536 -4.25 3.28 -13.21
CA GLU A 536 -4.29 4.45 -12.34
C GLU A 536 -2.89 5.03 -12.11
N PHE A 537 -1.91 4.16 -11.81
CA PHE A 537 -0.54 4.59 -11.50
C PHE A 537 0.16 5.19 -12.73
N MET A 538 0.03 4.58 -13.91
CA MET A 538 0.56 5.11 -15.16
C MET A 538 -0.06 6.46 -15.51
N ARG A 539 -1.39 6.60 -15.46
CA ARG A 539 -2.06 7.88 -15.70
C ARG A 539 -1.58 8.98 -14.76
N SER A 540 -1.42 8.64 -13.49
CA SER A 540 -1.00 9.60 -12.47
C SER A 540 0.47 10.02 -12.64
N TYR A 541 1.33 9.06 -13.02
CA TYR A 541 2.71 9.34 -13.39
C TYR A 541 2.79 10.27 -14.61
N GLU A 542 2.02 10.01 -15.67
CA GLU A 542 1.97 10.87 -16.86
C GLU A 542 1.48 12.29 -16.54
N MET A 543 0.48 12.43 -15.67
CA MET A 543 0.03 13.74 -15.21
C MET A 543 1.13 14.49 -14.43
N PHE A 544 1.83 13.79 -13.53
CA PHE A 544 2.92 14.39 -12.76
C PHE A 544 4.09 14.80 -13.67
N LYS A 545 4.46 13.94 -14.61
CA LYS A 545 5.47 14.21 -15.64
C LYS A 545 5.16 15.49 -16.41
N ARG A 546 3.92 15.66 -16.87
CA ARG A 546 3.48 16.89 -17.54
C ARG A 546 3.64 18.13 -16.66
N ALA A 547 3.30 18.05 -15.37
CA ALA A 547 3.48 19.16 -14.44
C ALA A 547 4.96 19.54 -14.28
N CYS A 548 5.87 18.56 -14.18
CA CYS A 548 7.31 18.79 -14.12
C CYS A 548 7.83 19.44 -15.41
N ILE A 549 7.40 18.97 -16.59
CA ILE A 549 7.74 19.55 -17.90
C ILE A 549 7.24 21.00 -17.99
N GLU A 550 5.98 21.26 -17.66
CA GLU A 550 5.40 22.60 -17.68
C GLU A 550 6.16 23.57 -16.78
N TYR A 551 6.57 23.11 -15.60
CA TYR A 551 7.39 23.90 -14.68
C TYR A 551 8.76 24.22 -15.28
N ALA A 552 9.47 23.21 -15.78
CA ALA A 552 10.80 23.37 -16.38
C ALA A 552 10.77 24.31 -17.59
N SER A 553 9.80 24.15 -18.49
CA SER A 553 9.62 25.02 -19.66
C SER A 553 9.36 26.48 -19.27
N ARG A 554 8.56 26.73 -18.23
CA ARG A 554 8.32 28.09 -17.71
C ARG A 554 9.54 28.69 -17.03
N PHE A 555 10.40 27.86 -16.45
CA PHE A 555 11.63 28.30 -15.83
C PHE A 555 12.70 28.64 -16.87
N ALA A 556 12.87 27.82 -17.90
CA ALA A 556 13.82 28.05 -19.00
C ALA A 556 13.47 29.26 -19.88
N GLY A 557 12.19 29.61 -19.99
CA GLY A 557 11.71 30.78 -20.74
C GLY A 557 11.71 32.11 -19.98
N LYS A 558 12.18 32.13 -18.72
CA LYS A 558 12.42 33.34 -17.92
C LYS A 558 13.90 33.69 -17.97
#